data_AF-A0A498CKG2-F1
#
_entry.id   AF-A0A498CKG2-F1
#
_cell.length_a   1.000
_cell.length_b   1.000
_cell.length_c   1.000
_cell.angle_alpha   90.00
_cell.angle_beta   90.00
_cell.angle_gamma   90.00
#
_symmetry.space_group_name_H-M   'P 1'
#
loop_
_entity.id
_entity.type
_entity.pdbx_description
1 polymer ?
#
loop_
_entity_poly.entity_id
_entity_poly.type
_entity_poly.pdbx_seq_one_letter_code
_entity_poly.pdbx_strand_id
1 'polypeptide(L)'
;MSDRPPLPALGTVDVVGDGRMGRALVARLRDAGVAVAPPLGRGVVPHAEIVLLAVPDAQIAAAAALVPIGAIVGHLSGATTLAPLAHADAFSVHPLRSVTGADAAFDGVPAALSASSDRAYDAALALVRTLGLAAFEVADADRAAYHAAASVAANYLTAVAGFAEELAASAGVPLSALEPLVTGTVDTWQRLGAAAALTGPVARGDDDTVARQRGAVAERTPERLALFDALTQATRDLAASEPGGVAPAPRVVRTVSELRDVLSTARPVRFVPTMGALHEGHLSLLRAARSDGGTVVLSIFVNPTQFDEQADLDAYPRTVKRDLELARTAGVDVVFLPTAAEMYPAGAATSVRVRGPLTETLEGARRGPGHFDGVATIVLSLLQVVRPVAAYFGAKDAQQVAVVRRMVADLRVPVDIVVCPTSREPDGLARSSRNVRLSAPDRERALAISRGLRAATDAVATGIRDAARLCDAVSHVLAEAGVAPEYVAFVDPDTFVPVADLDGPAVLAVAARVGETRLIDNVILAPADPPVIPSVTPPVIPGGAP
;
A
#
# COMPACT_ATOMS: atom_id res chain seq x y z
N MET A 1 -12.90 -15.64 5.61
CA MET A 1 -12.27 -16.45 6.69
C MET A 1 -12.94 -16.14 8.03
N SER A 2 -14.23 -16.40 8.22
CA SER A 2 -14.98 -15.90 9.39
C SER A 2 -15.86 -16.95 10.06
N ASP A 3 -15.31 -18.14 10.34
CA ASP A 3 -16.06 -19.17 11.10
C ASP A 3 -15.18 -20.05 12.01
N ARG A 4 -13.98 -19.58 12.38
CA ARG A 4 -13.19 -20.27 13.41
C ARG A 4 -13.62 -19.80 14.80
N PRO A 5 -13.79 -20.70 15.77
CA PRO A 5 -14.03 -20.32 17.17
C PRO A 5 -12.90 -19.41 17.68
N PRO A 6 -13.15 -18.60 18.73
CA PRO A 6 -12.11 -17.80 19.35
C PRO A 6 -10.93 -18.70 19.72
N LEU A 7 -9.71 -18.29 19.32
CA LEU A 7 -8.51 -19.06 19.59
C LEU A 7 -8.36 -19.24 21.11
N PRO A 8 -7.98 -20.44 21.57
CA PRO A 8 -7.73 -20.67 22.98
C PRO A 8 -6.61 -19.74 23.48
N ALA A 9 -6.70 -19.33 24.75
CA ALA A 9 -5.61 -18.62 25.42
C ALA A 9 -4.35 -19.50 25.41
N LEU A 10 -3.17 -18.86 25.31
CA LEU A 10 -1.90 -19.58 25.37
C LEU A 10 -1.79 -20.30 26.73
N GLY A 11 -1.59 -21.62 26.70
CA GLY A 11 -1.32 -22.44 27.88
C GLY A 11 0.07 -22.16 28.47
N THR A 12 0.61 -23.12 29.23
CA THR A 12 2.00 -23.01 29.70
C THR A 12 2.97 -23.16 28.53
N VAL A 13 4.03 -22.35 28.53
CA VAL A 13 5.06 -22.38 27.48
C VAL A 13 6.44 -22.57 28.10
N ASP A 14 7.20 -23.53 27.57
CA ASP A 14 8.63 -23.66 27.81
C ASP A 14 9.41 -23.28 26.55
N VAL A 15 10.52 -22.56 26.73
CA VAL A 15 11.43 -22.22 25.63
C VAL A 15 12.76 -22.92 25.85
N VAL A 16 13.15 -23.82 24.95
CA VAL A 16 14.41 -24.57 25.01
C VAL A 16 15.45 -23.87 24.14
N GLY A 17 16.55 -23.44 24.75
CA GLY A 17 17.64 -22.71 24.09
C GLY A 17 17.79 -21.29 24.60
N ASP A 18 18.94 -20.99 25.20
CA ASP A 18 19.25 -19.72 25.86
C ASP A 18 19.93 -18.69 24.94
N GLY A 19 19.85 -18.88 23.62
CA GLY A 19 20.38 -17.96 22.62
C GLY A 19 19.60 -16.64 22.56
N ARG A 20 20.04 -15.73 21.67
CA ARG A 20 19.42 -14.40 21.48
C ARG A 20 17.90 -14.50 21.26
N MET A 21 17.48 -15.39 20.37
CA MET A 21 16.06 -15.62 20.05
C MET A 21 15.28 -16.15 21.26
N GLY A 22 15.80 -17.18 21.95
CA GLY A 22 15.12 -17.76 23.11
C GLY A 22 14.93 -16.75 24.26
N ARG A 23 15.95 -15.92 24.53
CA ARG A 23 15.85 -14.83 25.53
C ARG A 23 14.82 -13.77 25.13
N ALA A 24 14.81 -13.35 23.86
CA ALA A 24 13.87 -12.36 23.35
C ALA A 24 12.41 -12.87 23.45
N LEU A 25 12.19 -14.14 23.12
CA LEU A 25 10.85 -14.75 23.20
C LEU A 25 10.34 -14.86 24.63
N VAL A 26 11.17 -15.32 25.56
CA VAL A 26 10.79 -15.38 26.98
C VAL A 26 10.46 -14.00 27.53
N ALA A 27 11.24 -12.97 27.19
CA ALA A 27 10.96 -11.60 27.61
C ALA A 27 9.59 -11.13 27.11
N ARG A 28 9.28 -11.34 25.82
CA ARG A 28 8.02 -10.91 25.21
C ARG A 28 6.81 -11.71 25.69
N LEU A 29 6.95 -13.01 25.88
CA LEU A 29 5.90 -13.83 26.47
C LEU A 29 5.55 -13.35 27.88
N ARG A 30 6.54 -12.95 28.69
CA ARG A 30 6.29 -12.34 30.00
C ARG A 30 5.62 -10.98 29.92
N ASP A 31 6.07 -10.12 29.00
CA ASP A 31 5.45 -8.81 28.76
C ASP A 31 3.97 -8.96 28.36
N ALA A 32 3.63 -10.04 27.63
CA ALA A 32 2.27 -10.40 27.24
C ALA A 32 1.47 -11.15 28.33
N GLY A 33 2.03 -11.32 29.54
CA GLY A 33 1.36 -11.96 30.67
C GLY A 33 1.33 -13.50 30.64
N VAL A 34 2.10 -14.14 29.77
CA VAL A 34 2.20 -15.61 29.69
C VAL A 34 3.13 -16.13 30.80
N ALA A 35 2.69 -17.20 31.47
CA ALA A 35 3.53 -17.93 32.42
C ALA A 35 4.61 -18.73 31.69
N VAL A 36 5.84 -18.20 31.69
CA VAL A 36 7.01 -18.80 31.02
C VAL A 36 8.26 -18.79 31.91
N ALA A 37 8.89 -19.95 32.06
CA ALA A 37 10.15 -20.11 32.77
C ALA A 37 11.31 -19.40 32.04
N PRO A 38 12.45 -19.13 32.69
CA PRO A 38 13.67 -18.75 31.97
C PRO A 38 14.02 -19.80 30.89
N PRO A 39 14.73 -19.41 29.81
CA PRO A 39 15.07 -20.36 28.76
C PRO A 39 15.76 -21.59 29.32
N LEU A 40 15.22 -22.77 28.99
CA LEU A 40 15.76 -24.05 29.43
C LEU A 40 17.04 -24.38 28.66
N GLY A 41 17.96 -25.08 29.33
CA GLY A 41 19.13 -25.65 28.67
C GLY A 41 18.74 -26.73 27.66
N ARG A 42 19.55 -26.93 26.63
CA ARG A 42 19.25 -27.84 25.50
C ARG A 42 19.10 -29.32 25.87
N GLY A 43 19.55 -29.71 27.06
CA GLY A 43 19.43 -31.07 27.61
C GLY A 43 18.43 -31.20 28.76
N VAL A 44 17.63 -30.16 29.02
CA VAL A 44 16.62 -30.15 30.09
C VAL A 44 15.29 -30.63 29.53
N VAL A 45 14.60 -31.52 30.26
CA VAL A 45 13.27 -31.99 29.90
C VAL A 45 12.25 -30.87 30.19
N PRO A 46 11.53 -30.36 29.17
CA PRO A 46 10.46 -29.39 29.38
C PRO A 46 9.20 -30.06 29.91
N HIS A 47 8.32 -29.28 30.54
CA HIS A 47 7.10 -29.77 31.19
C HIS A 47 5.83 -29.00 30.77
N ALA A 48 5.97 -27.93 30.00
CA ALA A 48 4.87 -27.13 29.50
C ALA A 48 4.01 -27.84 28.42
N GLU A 49 2.78 -27.37 28.24
CA GLU A 49 1.87 -27.85 27.18
C GLU A 49 2.40 -27.50 25.78
N ILE A 50 3.04 -26.34 25.65
CA ILE A 50 3.69 -25.89 24.42
C ILE A 50 5.19 -25.79 24.69
N VAL A 51 6.00 -26.45 23.87
CA VAL A 51 7.46 -26.39 23.94
C VAL A 51 8.02 -25.76 22.69
N LEU A 52 8.73 -24.66 22.85
CA LEU A 52 9.34 -23.91 21.75
C LEU A 52 10.85 -24.13 21.69
N LEU A 53 11.31 -24.73 20.60
CA LEU A 53 12.72 -25.03 20.35
C LEU A 53 13.39 -23.83 19.69
N ALA A 54 14.10 -23.04 20.50
CA ALA A 54 14.96 -21.92 20.11
C ALA A 54 16.45 -22.35 20.08
N VAL A 55 16.72 -23.50 19.49
CA VAL A 55 18.05 -24.11 19.34
C VAL A 55 18.55 -24.00 17.89
N PRO A 56 19.87 -24.16 17.63
CA PRO A 56 20.37 -24.28 16.27
C PRO A 56 19.71 -25.44 15.52
N ASP A 57 19.52 -25.28 14.22
CA ASP A 57 18.79 -26.22 13.35
C ASP A 57 19.27 -27.68 13.50
N ALA A 58 20.59 -27.89 13.54
CA ALA A 58 21.20 -29.21 13.71
C ALA A 58 20.86 -29.90 15.04
N GLN A 59 20.30 -29.17 16.01
CA GLN A 59 19.97 -29.66 17.35
C GLN A 59 18.47 -29.78 17.59
N ILE A 60 17.62 -29.38 16.63
CA ILE A 60 16.16 -29.45 16.76
C ILE A 60 15.72 -30.89 17.06
N ALA A 61 16.20 -31.87 16.30
CA ALA A 61 15.84 -33.28 16.52
C ALA A 61 16.22 -33.79 17.92
N ALA A 62 17.42 -33.45 18.40
CA ALA A 62 17.89 -33.87 19.71
C ALA A 62 17.11 -33.22 20.86
N ALA A 63 16.79 -31.92 20.74
CA ALA A 63 15.99 -31.21 21.72
C ALA A 63 14.53 -31.70 21.72
N ALA A 64 13.97 -31.97 20.54
CA ALA A 64 12.62 -32.49 20.40
C ALA A 64 12.47 -33.87 21.04
N ALA A 65 13.48 -34.74 20.93
CA ALA A 65 13.46 -36.08 21.53
C ALA A 65 13.36 -36.08 23.07
N LEU A 66 13.63 -34.95 23.73
CA LEU A 66 13.49 -34.79 25.19
C LEU A 66 12.10 -34.32 25.60
N VAL A 67 11.24 -33.94 24.64
CA VAL A 67 9.92 -33.41 24.93
C VAL A 67 8.94 -34.54 25.27
N PRO A 68 8.18 -34.45 26.39
CA PRO A 68 7.20 -35.46 26.75
C PRO A 68 6.08 -35.63 25.71
N ILE A 69 5.57 -36.85 25.58
CA ILE A 69 4.43 -37.17 24.72
C ILE A 69 3.20 -36.37 25.16
N GLY A 70 2.50 -35.77 24.18
CA GLY A 70 1.24 -35.03 24.40
C GLY A 70 1.40 -33.51 24.38
N ALA A 71 2.63 -33.01 24.51
CA ALA A 71 2.95 -31.59 24.31
C ALA A 71 2.90 -31.22 22.81
N ILE A 72 2.62 -29.95 22.54
CA ILE A 72 2.73 -29.36 21.20
C ILE A 72 4.15 -28.79 21.06
N VAL A 73 4.87 -29.16 20.00
CA VAL A 73 6.27 -28.80 19.83
C VAL A 73 6.45 -27.85 18.65
N GLY A 74 6.97 -26.65 18.94
CA GLY A 74 7.29 -25.64 17.95
C GLY A 74 8.79 -25.51 17.73
N HIS A 75 9.25 -25.20 16.53
CA HIS A 75 10.61 -24.70 16.32
C HIS A 75 10.63 -23.38 15.55
N LEU A 76 11.78 -22.69 15.59
CA LEU A 76 11.94 -21.36 15.00
C LEU A 76 12.79 -21.32 13.73
N SER A 77 13.30 -22.46 13.27
CA SER A 77 14.05 -22.52 12.02
C SER A 77 13.22 -22.07 10.82
N GLY A 78 13.84 -21.28 9.95
CA GLY A 78 13.26 -20.89 8.67
C GLY A 78 13.24 -22.01 7.64
N ALA A 79 14.23 -22.91 7.67
CA ALA A 79 14.45 -23.95 6.64
C ALA A 79 14.12 -25.37 7.08
N THR A 80 14.20 -25.67 8.38
CA THR A 80 13.92 -27.02 8.89
C THR A 80 12.42 -27.30 8.75
N THR A 81 12.09 -28.49 8.25
CA THR A 81 10.71 -28.98 8.13
C THR A 81 10.20 -29.51 9.46
N LEU A 82 8.93 -29.88 9.56
CA LEU A 82 8.37 -30.48 10.78
C LEU A 82 8.82 -31.93 11.01
N ALA A 83 9.55 -32.55 10.07
CA ALA A 83 9.97 -33.95 10.16
C ALA A 83 10.72 -34.33 11.47
N PRO A 84 11.62 -33.50 12.03
CA PRO A 84 12.26 -33.78 13.32
C PRO A 84 11.29 -33.86 14.51
N LEU A 85 10.09 -33.28 14.36
CA LEU A 85 9.05 -33.20 15.39
C LEU A 85 7.92 -34.22 15.16
N ALA A 86 8.08 -35.18 14.25
CA ALA A 86 7.01 -36.08 13.81
C ALA A 86 6.37 -36.96 14.91
N HIS A 87 6.97 -37.02 16.10
CA HIS A 87 6.43 -37.74 17.26
C HIS A 87 5.38 -36.94 18.06
N ALA A 88 5.13 -35.68 17.70
CA ALA A 88 4.21 -34.78 18.39
C ALA A 88 3.35 -33.95 17.42
N ASP A 89 2.32 -33.31 17.97
CA ASP A 89 1.66 -32.18 17.30
C ASP A 89 2.68 -31.06 17.16
N ALA A 90 2.99 -30.66 15.92
CA ALA A 90 4.18 -29.89 15.62
C ALA A 90 3.87 -28.64 14.80
N PHE A 91 4.61 -27.57 15.05
CA PHE A 91 4.56 -26.37 14.23
C PHE A 91 5.94 -25.72 14.04
N SER A 92 6.02 -24.82 13.07
CA SER A 92 7.18 -23.96 12.87
C SER A 92 6.74 -22.52 12.69
N VAL A 93 7.41 -21.61 13.39
CA VAL A 93 7.18 -20.16 13.32
C VAL A 93 8.53 -19.51 13.08
N HIS A 94 8.72 -18.91 11.91
CA HIS A 94 9.95 -18.18 11.58
C HIS A 94 9.65 -16.70 11.37
N PRO A 95 9.93 -15.82 12.36
CA PRO A 95 9.83 -14.38 12.20
C PRO A 95 10.80 -13.87 11.12
N LEU A 96 10.31 -13.11 10.15
CA LEU A 96 11.10 -12.47 9.09
C LEU A 96 11.83 -11.22 9.62
N ARG A 97 12.75 -11.43 10.55
CA ARG A 97 13.58 -10.37 11.12
C ARG A 97 14.94 -10.88 11.55
N SER A 98 15.97 -10.09 11.27
CA SER A 98 17.29 -10.27 11.86
C SER A 98 17.27 -9.88 13.35
N VAL A 99 17.41 -10.85 14.25
CA VAL A 99 17.48 -10.61 15.70
C VAL A 99 18.92 -10.30 16.09
N THR A 100 19.22 -9.03 16.33
CA THR A 100 20.56 -8.56 16.70
C THR A 100 20.80 -8.55 18.21
N GLY A 101 19.74 -8.49 19.04
CA GLY A 101 19.81 -8.47 20.52
C GLY A 101 18.50 -8.89 21.20
N ALA A 102 18.43 -8.76 22.53
CA ALA A 102 17.28 -9.15 23.34
C ALA A 102 16.07 -8.21 23.21
N ASP A 103 16.28 -6.95 22.80
CA ASP A 103 15.25 -5.91 22.64
C ASP A 103 14.54 -5.97 21.27
N ALA A 104 14.50 -7.14 20.64
CA ALA A 104 13.86 -7.28 19.33
C ALA A 104 12.35 -7.03 19.44
N ALA A 105 11.86 -6.00 18.76
CA ALA A 105 10.42 -5.77 18.60
C ALA A 105 9.83 -6.80 17.62
N PHE A 106 8.77 -7.48 18.04
CA PHE A 106 8.06 -8.45 17.20
C PHE A 106 6.75 -7.89 16.64
N ASP A 107 6.28 -6.75 17.13
CA ASP A 107 5.02 -6.14 16.70
C ASP A 107 5.02 -5.87 15.19
N GLY A 108 4.03 -6.45 14.51
CA GLY A 108 3.82 -6.34 13.07
C GLY A 108 4.84 -7.10 12.20
N VAL A 109 5.80 -7.80 12.79
CA VAL A 109 6.80 -8.57 12.03
C VAL A 109 6.11 -9.79 11.38
N PRO A 110 6.21 -9.99 10.06
CA PRO A 110 5.68 -11.17 9.41
C PRO A 110 6.35 -12.45 9.92
N ALA A 111 5.60 -13.52 10.15
CA ALA A 111 6.13 -14.80 10.59
C ALA A 111 5.56 -15.97 9.76
N ALA A 112 6.45 -16.76 9.17
CA ALA A 112 6.06 -17.93 8.38
C ALA A 112 5.65 -19.09 9.29
N LEU A 113 4.42 -19.56 9.12
CA LEU A 113 3.78 -20.59 9.92
C LEU A 113 3.52 -21.86 9.09
N SER A 114 3.79 -23.02 9.70
CA SER A 114 3.43 -24.35 9.21
C SER A 114 3.07 -25.20 10.42
N ALA A 115 2.13 -26.12 10.27
CA ALA A 115 1.68 -26.98 11.36
C ALA A 115 1.29 -28.37 10.83
N SER A 116 1.47 -29.41 11.66
CA SER A 116 1.14 -30.79 11.32
C SER A 116 -0.33 -31.16 11.57
N SER A 117 -1.04 -30.37 12.37
CA SER A 117 -2.45 -30.57 12.74
C SER A 117 -3.15 -29.24 13.03
N ASP A 118 -4.48 -29.24 13.03
CA ASP A 118 -5.29 -28.06 13.40
C ASP A 118 -4.98 -27.59 14.83
N ARG A 119 -4.75 -28.54 15.75
CA ARG A 119 -4.36 -28.25 17.14
C ARG A 119 -3.01 -27.52 17.21
N ALA A 120 -2.01 -27.99 16.46
CA ALA A 120 -0.71 -27.33 16.39
C ALA A 120 -0.79 -25.97 15.71
N TYR A 121 -1.65 -25.84 14.69
CA TYR A 121 -1.89 -24.59 13.98
C TYR A 121 -2.49 -23.53 14.91
N ASP A 122 -3.53 -23.89 15.66
CA ASP A 122 -4.20 -22.94 16.56
C ASP A 122 -3.26 -22.50 17.70
N ALA A 123 -2.41 -23.40 18.21
CA ALA A 123 -1.36 -23.06 19.16
C ALA A 123 -0.31 -22.11 18.57
N ALA A 124 0.15 -22.37 17.33
CA ALA A 124 1.10 -21.50 16.63
C ALA A 124 0.51 -20.12 16.35
N LEU A 125 -0.76 -20.04 15.95
CA LEU A 125 -1.43 -18.78 15.68
C LEU A 125 -1.67 -17.98 16.96
N ALA A 126 -2.05 -18.63 18.06
CA ALA A 126 -2.15 -18.01 19.36
C ALA A 126 -0.79 -17.46 19.84
N LEU A 127 0.30 -18.22 19.62
CA LEU A 127 1.66 -17.79 19.94
C LEU A 127 2.07 -16.56 19.13
N VAL A 128 1.88 -16.59 17.81
CA VAL A 128 2.15 -15.46 16.91
C VAL A 128 1.42 -14.20 17.39
N ARG A 129 0.11 -14.30 17.66
CA ARG A 129 -0.69 -13.16 18.13
C ARG A 129 -0.22 -12.61 19.47
N THR A 130 0.12 -13.51 20.40
CA THR A 130 0.63 -13.14 21.73
C THR A 130 1.96 -12.40 21.63
N LEU A 131 2.79 -12.74 20.65
CA LEU A 131 4.07 -12.08 20.37
C LEU A 131 3.92 -10.80 19.52
N GLY A 132 2.71 -10.42 19.11
CA GLY A 132 2.48 -9.27 18.23
C GLY A 132 2.87 -9.50 16.75
N LEU A 133 3.19 -10.73 16.36
CA LEU A 133 3.59 -11.10 15.01
C LEU A 133 2.40 -11.12 14.03
N ALA A 134 2.70 -11.01 12.72
CA ALA A 134 1.73 -11.19 11.64
C ALA A 134 1.95 -12.54 10.94
N ALA A 135 1.08 -13.52 11.16
CA ALA A 135 1.22 -14.84 10.54
C ALA A 135 0.94 -14.81 9.04
N PHE A 136 1.74 -15.58 8.30
CA PHE A 136 1.42 -16.05 6.95
C PHE A 136 1.86 -17.51 6.81
N GLU A 137 1.18 -18.27 5.96
CA GLU A 137 1.46 -19.69 5.79
C GLU A 137 2.55 -19.95 4.75
N VAL A 138 3.42 -20.90 5.06
CA VAL A 138 4.38 -21.48 4.12
C VAL A 138 4.28 -22.99 4.23
N ALA A 139 4.04 -23.66 3.11
CA ALA A 139 3.99 -25.12 3.07
C ALA A 139 5.30 -25.71 3.60
N ASP A 140 5.21 -26.78 4.39
CA ASP A 140 6.38 -27.38 5.04
C ASP A 140 7.46 -27.80 4.03
N ALA A 141 7.05 -28.30 2.87
CA ALA A 141 7.95 -28.68 1.78
C ALA A 141 8.74 -27.49 1.18
N ASP A 142 8.21 -26.27 1.27
CA ASP A 142 8.79 -25.07 0.66
C ASP A 142 9.69 -24.27 1.62
N ARG A 143 9.88 -24.77 2.86
CA ARG A 143 10.65 -24.08 3.91
C ARG A 143 12.07 -23.70 3.49
N ALA A 144 12.77 -24.60 2.82
CA ALA A 144 14.12 -24.34 2.33
C ALA A 144 14.16 -23.20 1.29
N ALA A 145 13.22 -23.19 0.34
CA ALA A 145 13.13 -22.16 -0.70
C ALA A 145 12.75 -20.80 -0.09
N TYR A 146 11.77 -20.78 0.81
CA TYR A 146 11.39 -19.61 1.59
C TYR A 146 12.58 -19.03 2.37
N HIS A 147 13.33 -19.86 3.09
CA HIS A 147 14.44 -19.38 3.90
C HIS A 147 15.62 -18.89 3.04
N ALA A 148 15.85 -19.53 1.89
CA ALA A 148 16.79 -19.04 0.90
C ALA A 148 16.40 -17.63 0.42
N ALA A 149 15.11 -17.40 0.12
CA ALA A 149 14.61 -16.07 -0.24
C ALA A 149 14.82 -15.03 0.88
N ALA A 150 14.56 -15.39 2.14
CA ALA A 150 14.84 -14.53 3.29
C ALA A 150 16.34 -14.21 3.43
N SER A 151 17.20 -15.19 3.19
CA SER A 151 18.66 -15.02 3.22
C SER A 151 19.16 -14.09 2.11
N VAL A 152 18.59 -14.19 0.90
CA VAL A 152 18.87 -13.27 -0.22
C VAL A 152 18.46 -11.85 0.16
N ALA A 153 17.26 -11.68 0.71
CA ALA A 153 16.70 -10.36 1.06
C ALA A 153 17.41 -9.66 2.24
N ALA A 154 18.12 -10.41 3.09
CA ALA A 154 18.80 -9.86 4.27
C ALA A 154 20.33 -10.03 4.20
N ASN A 155 20.82 -11.26 4.20
CA ASN A 155 22.25 -11.54 4.35
C ASN A 155 23.04 -11.13 3.09
N TYR A 156 22.54 -11.50 1.91
CA TYR A 156 23.23 -11.18 0.67
C TYR A 156 23.11 -9.70 0.32
N LEU A 157 21.98 -9.07 0.60
CA LEU A 157 21.85 -7.62 0.52
C LEU A 157 22.91 -6.92 1.40
N THR A 158 23.09 -7.38 2.64
CA THR A 158 24.13 -6.87 3.55
C THR A 158 25.54 -7.07 2.98
N ALA A 159 25.83 -8.24 2.38
CA ALA A 159 27.12 -8.52 1.76
C ALA A 159 27.41 -7.61 0.55
N VAL A 160 26.39 -7.35 -0.28
CA VAL A 160 26.49 -6.41 -1.41
C VAL A 160 26.72 -4.98 -0.92
N ALA A 161 26.01 -4.55 0.12
CA ALA A 161 26.23 -3.23 0.74
C ALA A 161 27.65 -3.08 1.30
N GLY A 162 28.17 -4.12 1.99
CA GLY A 162 29.55 -4.13 2.48
C GLY A 162 30.59 -4.07 1.35
N PHE A 163 30.36 -4.74 0.23
CA PHE A 163 31.22 -4.60 -0.95
C PHE A 163 31.19 -3.15 -1.50
N ALA A 164 30.01 -2.53 -1.58
CA ALA A 164 29.91 -1.13 -2.01
C ALA A 164 30.64 -0.17 -1.07
N GLU A 165 30.56 -0.40 0.24
CA GLU A 165 31.30 0.35 1.27
C GLU A 165 32.82 0.23 1.09
N GLU A 166 33.34 -0.99 0.95
CA GLU A 166 34.77 -1.25 0.71
C GLU A 166 35.28 -0.54 -0.55
N LEU A 167 34.55 -0.68 -1.66
CA LEU A 167 34.94 -0.07 -2.94
C LEU A 167 34.87 1.46 -2.90
N ALA A 168 33.83 2.03 -2.28
CA ALA A 168 33.67 3.48 -2.12
C ALA A 168 34.78 4.08 -1.24
N ALA A 169 35.13 3.40 -0.14
CA ALA A 169 36.23 3.81 0.74
C ALA A 169 37.57 3.88 -0.02
N SER A 170 37.82 2.96 -0.95
CA SER A 170 39.03 2.98 -1.80
C SER A 170 39.15 4.21 -2.72
N ALA A 171 38.05 4.93 -2.92
CA ALA A 171 37.94 6.17 -3.68
C ALA A 171 37.75 7.42 -2.79
N GLY A 172 37.83 7.27 -1.45
CA GLY A 172 37.63 8.36 -0.50
C GLY A 172 36.16 8.79 -0.31
N VAL A 173 35.21 7.94 -0.72
CA VAL A 173 33.76 8.21 -0.59
C VAL A 173 33.25 7.61 0.72
N PRO A 174 32.61 8.39 1.62
CA PRO A 174 32.10 7.87 2.88
C PRO A 174 30.81 7.06 2.70
N LEU A 175 30.55 6.13 3.61
CA LEU A 175 29.33 5.31 3.64
C LEU A 175 28.05 6.17 3.62
N SER A 176 28.04 7.29 4.34
CA SER A 176 26.89 8.21 4.40
C SER A 176 26.48 8.78 3.04
N ALA A 177 27.37 8.79 2.05
CA ALA A 177 27.03 9.20 0.69
C ALA A 177 26.26 8.11 -0.08
N LEU A 178 26.36 6.84 0.34
CA LEU A 178 25.66 5.71 -0.27
C LEU A 178 24.30 5.43 0.37
N GLU A 179 24.09 5.81 1.65
CA GLU A 179 22.84 5.54 2.38
C GLU A 179 21.57 6.01 1.63
N PRO A 180 21.50 7.22 1.05
CA PRO A 180 20.32 7.66 0.31
C PRO A 180 20.08 6.83 -0.96
N LEU A 181 21.16 6.38 -1.61
CA LEU A 181 21.09 5.55 -2.82
C LEU A 181 20.54 4.17 -2.50
N VAL A 182 21.04 3.53 -1.43
CA VAL A 182 20.55 2.21 -0.98
C VAL A 182 19.09 2.30 -0.58
N THR A 183 18.72 3.29 0.23
CA THR A 183 17.34 3.50 0.68
C THR A 183 16.40 3.73 -0.49
N GLY A 184 16.73 4.66 -1.40
CA GLY A 184 15.93 4.94 -2.58
C GLY A 184 15.81 3.75 -3.55
N THR A 185 16.83 2.90 -3.61
CA THR A 185 16.80 1.65 -4.39
C THR A 185 15.82 0.65 -3.80
N VAL A 186 15.85 0.43 -2.48
CA VAL A 186 14.92 -0.45 -1.77
C VAL A 186 13.47 0.05 -1.91
N ASP A 187 13.24 1.35 -1.71
CA ASP A 187 11.90 1.96 -1.85
C ASP A 187 11.34 1.82 -3.26
N THR A 188 12.20 1.98 -4.27
CA THR A 188 11.80 1.85 -5.67
C THR A 188 11.51 0.40 -6.03
N TRP A 189 12.32 -0.54 -5.55
CA TRP A 189 12.07 -1.97 -5.69
C TRP A 189 10.75 -2.40 -5.04
N GLN A 190 10.48 -1.96 -3.81
CA GLN A 190 9.22 -2.26 -3.13
C GLN A 190 8.00 -1.74 -3.90
N ARG A 191 8.13 -0.61 -4.59
CA ARG A 191 7.05 0.01 -5.36
C ARG A 191 6.85 -0.60 -6.75
N LEU A 192 7.94 -0.97 -7.44
CA LEU A 192 7.92 -1.31 -8.87
C LEU A 192 8.26 -2.78 -9.18
N GLY A 193 8.84 -3.51 -8.24
CA GLY A 193 9.43 -4.83 -8.50
C GLY A 193 10.83 -4.75 -9.14
N ALA A 194 11.57 -5.86 -9.11
CA ALA A 194 13.03 -5.85 -9.34
C ALA A 194 13.44 -5.37 -10.74
N ALA A 195 12.78 -5.88 -11.78
CA ALA A 195 13.13 -5.53 -13.16
C ALA A 195 12.75 -4.08 -13.52
N ALA A 196 11.59 -3.59 -13.06
CA ALA A 196 11.15 -2.22 -13.34
C ALA A 196 11.88 -1.17 -12.46
N ALA A 197 12.37 -1.57 -11.29
CA ALA A 197 13.21 -0.73 -10.45
C ALA A 197 14.67 -0.65 -10.94
N LEU A 198 15.08 -1.54 -11.85
CA LEU A 198 16.45 -1.63 -12.30
C LEU A 198 16.84 -0.40 -13.13
N THR A 199 17.92 0.26 -12.73
CA THR A 199 18.48 1.44 -13.40
C THR A 199 20.00 1.31 -13.54
N GLY A 200 20.63 2.28 -14.21
CA GLY A 200 22.09 2.34 -14.34
C GLY A 200 22.63 1.80 -15.67
N PRO A 201 23.97 1.69 -15.79
CA PRO A 201 24.66 1.40 -17.05
C PRO A 201 24.25 0.05 -17.67
N VAL A 202 24.18 -1.01 -16.86
CA VAL A 202 23.78 -2.35 -17.33
C VAL A 202 22.36 -2.33 -17.91
N ALA A 203 21.42 -1.69 -17.22
CA ALA A 203 20.03 -1.59 -17.64
C ALA A 203 19.84 -0.84 -18.97
N ARG A 204 20.73 0.11 -19.28
CA ARG A 204 20.70 0.89 -20.52
C ARG A 204 21.63 0.36 -21.62
N GLY A 205 22.32 -0.76 -21.38
CA GLY A 205 23.26 -1.35 -22.34
C GLY A 205 24.55 -0.55 -22.55
N ASP A 206 24.98 0.24 -21.57
CA ASP A 206 26.23 1.02 -21.63
C ASP A 206 27.43 0.16 -21.21
N ASP A 207 27.85 -0.71 -22.14
CA ASP A 207 28.93 -1.67 -21.94
C ASP A 207 30.29 -1.00 -21.69
N ASP A 208 30.53 0.19 -22.26
CA ASP A 208 31.75 0.95 -22.04
C ASP A 208 31.88 1.41 -20.59
N THR A 209 30.78 1.91 -20.00
CA THR A 209 30.76 2.24 -18.56
C THR A 209 30.97 1.00 -17.70
N VAL A 210 30.31 -0.11 -18.03
CA VAL A 210 30.47 -1.38 -17.28
C VAL A 210 31.92 -1.88 -17.34
N ALA A 211 32.58 -1.78 -18.50
CA ALA A 211 33.98 -2.16 -18.65
C ALA A 211 34.92 -1.29 -17.79
N ARG A 212 34.68 0.03 -17.73
CA ARG A 212 35.45 0.93 -16.84
C ARG A 212 35.25 0.60 -15.37
N GLN A 213 34.01 0.31 -14.95
CA GLN A 213 33.69 -0.10 -13.59
C GLN A 213 34.41 -1.40 -13.22
N ARG A 214 34.35 -2.40 -14.10
CA ARG A 214 35.07 -3.67 -13.92
C ARG A 214 36.58 -3.47 -13.78
N GLY A 215 37.17 -2.59 -14.58
CA GLY A 215 38.59 -2.21 -14.49
C GLY A 215 38.95 -1.61 -13.13
N ALA A 216 38.12 -0.69 -12.61
CA ALA A 216 38.31 -0.10 -11.29
C ALA A 216 38.21 -1.14 -10.16
N VAL A 217 37.25 -2.07 -10.24
CA VAL A 217 37.13 -3.17 -9.27
C VAL A 217 38.35 -4.09 -9.31
N ALA A 218 38.84 -4.43 -10.50
CA ALA A 218 40.04 -5.26 -10.66
C ALA A 218 41.31 -4.61 -10.09
N GLU A 219 41.40 -3.28 -10.14
CA GLU A 219 42.53 -2.52 -9.57
C GLU A 219 42.41 -2.37 -8.04
N ARG A 220 41.22 -2.04 -7.54
CA ARG A 220 41.01 -1.56 -6.16
C ARG A 220 40.61 -2.66 -5.18
N THR A 221 39.84 -3.65 -5.64
CA THR A 221 39.28 -4.75 -4.84
C THR A 221 39.30 -6.06 -5.66
N PRO A 222 40.49 -6.55 -6.06
CA PRO A 222 40.62 -7.68 -6.98
C PRO A 222 39.93 -8.96 -6.48
N GLU A 223 39.87 -9.17 -5.16
CA GLU A 223 39.18 -10.28 -4.50
C GLU A 223 37.66 -10.26 -4.70
N ARG A 224 37.08 -9.09 -5.00
CA ARG A 224 35.63 -8.91 -5.25
C ARG A 224 35.28 -8.99 -6.74
N LEU A 225 36.25 -9.08 -7.64
CA LEU A 225 36.02 -9.03 -9.08
C LEU A 225 35.05 -10.14 -9.56
N ALA A 226 35.21 -11.36 -9.04
CA ALA A 226 34.31 -12.47 -9.38
C ALA A 226 32.86 -12.21 -8.96
N LEU A 227 32.66 -11.57 -7.80
CA LEU A 227 31.33 -11.17 -7.32
C LEU A 227 30.74 -10.05 -8.18
N PHE A 228 31.56 -9.04 -8.54
CA PHE A 228 31.13 -7.97 -9.44
C PHE A 228 30.70 -8.50 -10.81
N ASP A 229 31.46 -9.43 -11.38
CA ASP A 229 31.14 -10.08 -12.65
C ASP A 229 29.82 -10.88 -12.55
N ALA A 230 29.64 -11.65 -11.47
CA ALA A 230 28.42 -12.40 -11.22
C ALA A 230 27.18 -11.49 -11.04
N LEU A 231 27.31 -10.40 -10.28
CA LEU A 231 26.23 -9.42 -10.09
C LEU A 231 25.92 -8.68 -11.39
N THR A 232 26.93 -8.34 -12.19
CA THR A 232 26.75 -7.71 -13.49
C THR A 232 25.98 -8.63 -14.43
N GLN A 233 26.34 -9.92 -14.48
CA GLN A 233 25.62 -10.90 -15.29
C GLN A 233 24.18 -11.09 -14.80
N ALA A 234 23.96 -11.27 -13.49
CA ALA A 234 22.62 -11.36 -12.93
C ALA A 234 21.78 -10.10 -13.21
N THR A 235 22.42 -8.92 -13.25
CA THR A 235 21.78 -7.66 -13.61
C THR A 235 21.42 -7.62 -15.09
N ARG A 236 22.27 -8.13 -15.98
CA ARG A 236 21.95 -8.28 -17.41
C ARG A 236 20.80 -9.26 -17.60
N ASP A 237 20.84 -10.40 -16.91
CA ASP A 237 19.79 -11.39 -16.97
C ASP A 237 18.48 -10.77 -16.48
N LEU A 238 18.49 -9.99 -15.39
CA LEU A 238 17.31 -9.27 -14.91
C LEU A 238 16.82 -8.17 -15.88
N ALA A 239 17.73 -7.46 -16.56
CA ALA A 239 17.39 -6.45 -17.56
C ALA A 239 16.86 -7.07 -18.86
N ALA A 240 17.35 -8.25 -19.23
CA ALA A 240 16.94 -9.02 -20.40
C ALA A 240 15.70 -9.88 -20.11
N SER A 241 15.49 -10.27 -18.85
CA SER A 241 14.24 -10.83 -18.37
C SER A 241 13.16 -9.80 -18.61
N GLU A 242 12.10 -10.19 -19.33
CA GLU A 242 10.89 -9.39 -19.30
C GLU A 242 10.51 -9.15 -17.82
N PRO A 243 10.10 -7.93 -17.44
CA PRO A 243 9.82 -7.61 -16.06
C PRO A 243 8.99 -8.71 -15.42
N GLY A 244 9.53 -9.37 -14.39
CA GLY A 244 9.00 -10.60 -13.80
C GLY A 244 7.47 -10.57 -13.74
N GLY A 245 6.85 -11.36 -14.63
CA GLY A 245 5.42 -11.31 -14.91
C GLY A 245 5.01 -10.04 -15.65
N VAL A 246 5.21 -9.98 -16.97
CA VAL A 246 4.26 -9.27 -17.82
C VAL A 246 2.92 -9.93 -17.52
N ALA A 247 2.09 -9.28 -16.69
CA ALA A 247 0.69 -9.68 -16.57
C ALA A 247 0.18 -9.82 -18.01
N PRO A 248 -0.45 -10.94 -18.36
CA PRO A 248 -0.89 -11.19 -19.72
C PRO A 248 -1.63 -9.95 -20.23
N ALA A 249 -1.42 -9.59 -21.49
CA ALA A 249 -2.05 -8.40 -22.05
C ALA A 249 -3.55 -8.40 -21.69
N PRO A 250 -4.08 -7.29 -21.14
CA PRO A 250 -5.46 -7.25 -20.69
C PRO A 250 -6.36 -7.61 -21.86
N ARG A 251 -7.40 -8.40 -21.59
CA ARG A 251 -8.40 -8.68 -22.61
C ARG A 251 -9.17 -7.40 -22.92
N VAL A 252 -9.02 -6.88 -24.14
CA VAL A 252 -9.72 -5.67 -24.57
C VAL A 252 -11.08 -6.04 -25.15
N VAL A 253 -12.14 -5.49 -24.58
CA VAL A 253 -13.54 -5.66 -25.03
C VAL A 253 -14.13 -4.29 -25.34
N ARG A 254 -14.97 -4.22 -26.37
CA ARG A 254 -15.53 -2.95 -26.88
C ARG A 254 -17.04 -2.85 -26.77
N THR A 255 -17.73 -3.97 -26.56
CA THR A 255 -19.18 -4.00 -26.40
C THR A 255 -19.57 -4.46 -25.00
N VAL A 256 -20.76 -4.05 -24.56
CA VAL A 256 -21.38 -4.50 -23.31
C VAL A 256 -21.60 -6.01 -23.33
N SER A 257 -21.96 -6.58 -24.49
CA SER A 257 -22.14 -8.02 -24.66
C SER A 257 -20.83 -8.77 -24.41
N GLU A 258 -19.75 -8.38 -25.10
CA GLU A 258 -18.43 -8.99 -24.92
C GLU A 258 -17.99 -8.92 -23.45
N LEU A 259 -18.11 -7.74 -22.82
CA LEU A 259 -17.72 -7.56 -21.43
C LEU A 259 -18.49 -8.49 -20.49
N ARG A 260 -19.80 -8.61 -20.66
CA ARG A 260 -20.62 -9.52 -19.85
C ARG A 260 -20.24 -10.98 -20.06
N ASP A 261 -19.93 -11.38 -21.30
CA ASP A 261 -19.49 -12.74 -21.61
C ASP A 261 -18.15 -13.04 -20.91
N VAL A 262 -17.19 -12.12 -20.96
CA VAL A 262 -15.89 -12.26 -20.26
C VAL A 262 -16.06 -12.35 -18.75
N LEU A 263 -16.96 -11.55 -18.18
CA LEU A 263 -17.15 -11.48 -16.73
C LEU A 263 -18.10 -12.55 -16.18
N SER A 264 -18.74 -13.36 -17.03
CA SER A 264 -19.72 -14.38 -16.62
C SER A 264 -19.18 -15.41 -15.61
N THR A 265 -17.87 -15.70 -15.68
CA THR A 265 -17.17 -16.64 -14.79
C THR A 265 -16.17 -15.95 -13.85
N ALA A 266 -15.97 -14.63 -13.99
CA ALA A 266 -14.98 -13.87 -13.24
C ALA A 266 -15.42 -13.66 -11.78
N ARG A 267 -14.55 -13.93 -10.80
CA ARG A 267 -14.86 -13.68 -9.38
C ARG A 267 -13.63 -13.34 -8.53
N PRO A 268 -13.77 -12.42 -7.55
CA PRO A 268 -14.66 -11.25 -7.53
C PRO A 268 -14.18 -10.19 -8.54
N VAL A 269 -15.05 -9.28 -9.00
CA VAL A 269 -14.71 -8.21 -9.96
C VAL A 269 -14.47 -6.87 -9.24
N ARG A 270 -13.36 -6.21 -9.54
CA ARG A 270 -12.96 -4.89 -9.01
C ARG A 270 -12.81 -3.92 -10.15
N PHE A 271 -13.36 -2.72 -10.00
CA PHE A 271 -13.56 -1.83 -11.14
C PHE A 271 -12.93 -0.45 -10.96
N VAL A 272 -12.19 -0.01 -11.96
CA VAL A 272 -11.62 1.34 -12.03
C VAL A 272 -12.18 2.06 -13.26
N PRO A 273 -13.17 2.96 -13.11
CA PRO A 273 -13.66 3.76 -14.22
C PRO A 273 -12.71 4.92 -14.53
N THR A 274 -12.32 5.08 -15.81
CA THR A 274 -11.48 6.21 -16.24
C THR A 274 -11.92 6.77 -17.60
N MET A 275 -11.43 7.96 -17.93
CA MET A 275 -11.52 8.54 -19.27
C MET A 275 -10.28 8.25 -20.15
N GLY A 276 -9.34 7.41 -19.69
CA GLY A 276 -8.05 7.20 -20.37
C GLY A 276 -7.02 8.29 -20.07
N ALA A 277 -5.97 8.37 -20.90
CA ALA A 277 -4.79 9.18 -20.67
C ALA A 277 -4.16 8.91 -19.30
N LEU A 278 -3.83 7.64 -19.07
CA LEU A 278 -3.46 7.12 -17.76
C LEU A 278 -2.16 7.76 -17.25
N HIS A 279 -2.09 7.90 -15.94
CA HIS A 279 -0.99 8.49 -15.20
C HIS A 279 -0.91 7.84 -13.81
N GLU A 280 0.09 8.20 -13.01
CA GLU A 280 0.35 7.59 -11.70
C GLU A 280 -0.88 7.60 -10.77
N GLY A 281 -1.71 8.65 -10.79
CA GLY A 281 -2.96 8.67 -10.04
C GLY A 281 -3.99 7.60 -10.46
N HIS A 282 -4.02 7.18 -11.73
CA HIS A 282 -4.83 6.04 -12.17
C HIS A 282 -4.17 4.72 -11.79
N LEU A 283 -2.84 4.63 -11.93
CA LEU A 283 -2.07 3.44 -11.56
C LEU A 283 -2.18 3.12 -10.06
N SER A 284 -2.28 4.12 -9.19
CA SER A 284 -2.53 3.90 -7.76
C SER A 284 -3.91 3.29 -7.50
N LEU A 285 -4.95 3.66 -8.27
CA LEU A 285 -6.27 3.01 -8.17
C LEU A 285 -6.19 1.55 -8.61
N LEU A 286 -5.50 1.29 -9.72
CA LEU A 286 -5.34 -0.06 -10.27
C LEU A 286 -4.54 -0.95 -9.32
N ARG A 287 -3.48 -0.42 -8.68
CA ARG A 287 -2.73 -1.14 -7.63
C ARG A 287 -3.62 -1.46 -6.43
N ALA A 288 -4.40 -0.50 -5.94
CA ALA A 288 -5.33 -0.76 -4.84
C ALA A 288 -6.34 -1.87 -5.22
N ALA A 289 -6.92 -1.80 -6.42
CA ALA A 289 -7.81 -2.84 -6.93
C ALA A 289 -7.13 -4.21 -7.06
N ARG A 290 -5.87 -4.26 -7.51
CA ARG A 290 -5.10 -5.49 -7.65
C ARG A 290 -4.73 -6.09 -6.29
N SER A 291 -4.41 -5.26 -5.30
CA SER A 291 -4.08 -5.67 -3.92
C SER A 291 -5.27 -6.33 -3.22
N ASP A 292 -6.49 -5.90 -3.53
CA ASP A 292 -7.71 -6.52 -3.00
C ASP A 292 -8.05 -7.87 -3.66
N GLY A 293 -7.28 -8.31 -4.68
CA GLY A 293 -7.36 -9.63 -5.33
C GLY A 293 -8.33 -9.72 -6.54
N GLY A 294 -8.68 -10.93 -6.97
CA GLY A 294 -9.66 -11.20 -8.06
C GLY A 294 -9.39 -10.53 -9.41
N THR A 295 -10.46 -10.28 -10.18
CA THR A 295 -10.42 -9.75 -11.55
C THR A 295 -10.51 -8.23 -11.55
N VAL A 296 -9.50 -7.55 -12.06
CA VAL A 296 -9.44 -6.09 -12.21
C VAL A 296 -9.92 -5.68 -13.59
N VAL A 297 -10.97 -4.87 -13.61
CA VAL A 297 -11.57 -4.29 -14.82
C VAL A 297 -11.29 -2.80 -14.84
N LEU A 298 -10.73 -2.32 -15.95
CA LEU A 298 -10.53 -0.90 -16.23
C LEU A 298 -11.49 -0.48 -17.34
N SER A 299 -12.27 0.60 -17.16
CA SER A 299 -12.92 1.25 -18.32
C SER A 299 -12.10 2.45 -18.78
N ILE A 300 -11.99 2.60 -20.10
CA ILE A 300 -11.47 3.81 -20.75
C ILE A 300 -12.59 4.37 -21.62
N PHE A 301 -13.25 5.41 -21.14
CA PHE A 301 -14.37 6.03 -21.86
C PHE A 301 -14.40 7.54 -21.59
N VAL A 302 -14.10 8.33 -22.63
CA VAL A 302 -14.28 9.79 -22.59
C VAL A 302 -15.76 10.07 -22.73
N ASN A 303 -16.44 10.32 -21.60
CA ASN A 303 -17.87 10.56 -21.55
C ASN A 303 -18.23 11.95 -22.10
N PRO A 304 -18.92 12.09 -23.25
CA PRO A 304 -19.26 13.41 -23.79
C PRO A 304 -20.18 14.24 -22.91
N THR A 305 -21.07 13.59 -22.13
CA THR A 305 -22.14 14.26 -21.37
C THR A 305 -21.67 15.04 -20.15
N GLN A 306 -20.40 14.85 -19.74
CA GLN A 306 -19.83 15.56 -18.59
C GLN A 306 -18.86 16.69 -18.99
N PHE A 307 -18.77 17.01 -20.29
CA PHE A 307 -18.01 18.15 -20.79
C PHE A 307 -18.96 19.30 -21.11
N ASP A 308 -18.66 20.48 -20.57
CA ASP A 308 -19.46 21.68 -20.78
C ASP A 308 -19.04 22.41 -22.07
N GLU A 309 -17.79 22.23 -22.49
CA GLU A 309 -17.21 22.83 -23.69
C GLU A 309 -16.79 21.75 -24.70
N GLN A 310 -17.32 21.85 -25.93
CA GLN A 310 -16.96 20.94 -27.02
C GLN A 310 -15.46 20.93 -27.30
N ALA A 311 -14.79 22.08 -27.17
CA ALA A 311 -13.35 22.20 -27.38
C ALA A 311 -12.53 21.38 -26.38
N ASP A 312 -12.94 21.27 -25.09
CA ASP A 312 -12.22 20.44 -24.11
C ASP A 312 -12.45 18.94 -24.39
N LEU A 313 -13.65 18.56 -24.87
CA LEU A 313 -13.95 17.20 -25.31
C LEU A 313 -13.10 16.80 -26.55
N ASP A 314 -12.97 17.71 -27.52
CA ASP A 314 -12.20 17.48 -28.73
C ASP A 314 -10.70 17.39 -28.41
N ALA A 315 -10.20 18.29 -27.56
CA ALA A 315 -8.81 18.35 -27.13
C ALA A 315 -8.42 17.29 -26.07
N TYR A 316 -9.37 16.49 -25.56
CA TYR A 316 -9.07 15.49 -24.54
C TYR A 316 -8.10 14.41 -25.07
N PRO A 317 -6.99 14.12 -24.38
CA PRO A 317 -5.98 13.18 -24.86
C PRO A 317 -6.53 11.75 -24.98
N ARG A 318 -6.29 11.11 -26.13
CA ARG A 318 -6.68 9.71 -26.41
C ARG A 318 -5.44 8.88 -26.69
N THR A 319 -4.86 8.29 -25.66
CA THR A 319 -3.57 7.56 -25.75
C THR A 319 -3.73 6.06 -25.58
N VAL A 320 -4.69 5.45 -26.29
CA VAL A 320 -5.10 4.03 -26.11
C VAL A 320 -3.92 3.06 -26.04
N LYS A 321 -2.95 3.14 -26.97
CA LYS A 321 -1.79 2.23 -26.97
C LYS A 321 -0.97 2.33 -25.69
N ARG A 322 -0.70 3.56 -25.23
CA ARG A 322 0.02 3.83 -23.97
C ARG A 322 -0.80 3.39 -22.76
N ASP A 323 -2.11 3.64 -22.79
CA ASP A 323 -3.01 3.30 -21.70
C ASP A 323 -3.13 1.78 -21.53
N LEU A 324 -3.19 1.01 -22.62
CA LEU A 324 -3.20 -0.45 -22.57
C LEU A 324 -1.91 -1.03 -21.99
N GLU A 325 -0.76 -0.43 -22.33
CA GLU A 325 0.54 -0.85 -21.79
C GLU A 325 0.65 -0.53 -20.28
N LEU A 326 0.15 0.64 -19.87
CA LEU A 326 0.06 1.01 -18.47
C LEU A 326 -0.93 0.12 -17.69
N ALA A 327 -2.05 -0.26 -18.30
CA ALA A 327 -3.01 -1.20 -17.73
C ALA A 327 -2.38 -2.60 -17.57
N ARG A 328 -1.62 -3.05 -18.57
CA ARG A 328 -0.87 -4.31 -18.52
C ARG A 328 0.12 -4.31 -17.36
N THR A 329 0.95 -3.28 -17.24
CA THR A 329 1.94 -3.20 -16.15
C THR A 329 1.29 -3.06 -14.76
N ALA A 330 0.07 -2.54 -14.68
CA ALA A 330 -0.71 -2.48 -13.45
C ALA A 330 -1.48 -3.78 -13.11
N GLY A 331 -1.37 -4.83 -13.93
CA GLY A 331 -2.02 -6.11 -13.69
C GLY A 331 -3.54 -6.10 -13.92
N VAL A 332 -4.01 -5.31 -14.90
CA VAL A 332 -5.40 -5.30 -15.35
C VAL A 332 -5.71 -6.58 -16.12
N ASP A 333 -6.84 -7.22 -15.81
CA ASP A 333 -7.29 -8.44 -16.49
C ASP A 333 -8.13 -8.12 -17.73
N VAL A 334 -9.01 -7.11 -17.62
CA VAL A 334 -9.95 -6.72 -18.69
C VAL A 334 -9.97 -5.19 -18.85
N VAL A 335 -9.82 -4.72 -20.09
CA VAL A 335 -10.04 -3.32 -20.45
C VAL A 335 -11.31 -3.19 -21.26
N PHE A 336 -12.29 -2.47 -20.71
CA PHE A 336 -13.51 -2.08 -21.42
C PHE A 336 -13.29 -0.74 -22.12
N LEU A 337 -13.28 -0.77 -23.45
CA LEU A 337 -13.02 0.37 -24.33
C LEU A 337 -14.23 0.63 -25.25
N PRO A 338 -15.38 1.04 -24.71
CA PRO A 338 -16.60 1.23 -25.50
C PRO A 338 -16.54 2.49 -26.35
N THR A 339 -17.37 2.51 -27.40
CA THR A 339 -17.66 3.74 -28.14
C THR A 339 -18.76 4.55 -27.45
N ALA A 340 -18.91 5.82 -27.81
CA ALA A 340 -20.03 6.64 -27.31
C ALA A 340 -21.40 6.07 -27.73
N ALA A 341 -21.52 5.51 -28.94
CA ALA A 341 -22.75 4.88 -29.41
C ALA A 341 -23.10 3.60 -28.65
N GLU A 342 -22.10 2.87 -28.13
CA GLU A 342 -22.30 1.70 -27.28
C GLU A 342 -22.85 2.10 -25.90
N MET A 343 -22.30 3.16 -25.30
CA MET A 343 -22.74 3.64 -23.98
C MET A 343 -24.04 4.46 -24.05
N TYR A 344 -24.27 5.14 -25.18
CA TYR A 344 -25.42 6.01 -25.44
C TYR A 344 -26.08 5.63 -26.77
N PRO A 345 -26.87 4.55 -26.80
CA PRO A 345 -27.57 4.14 -28.02
C PRO A 345 -28.55 5.22 -28.48
N ALA A 346 -28.82 5.27 -29.78
CA ALA A 346 -29.75 6.24 -30.36
C ALA A 346 -31.13 6.14 -29.69
N GLY A 347 -31.65 7.29 -29.23
CA GLY A 347 -32.93 7.36 -28.51
C GLY A 347 -32.84 7.07 -27.01
N ALA A 348 -31.65 6.94 -26.43
CA ALA A 348 -31.49 6.87 -24.97
C ALA A 348 -32.14 8.08 -24.28
N ALA A 349 -33.09 7.83 -23.38
CA ALA A 349 -33.92 8.84 -22.73
C ALA A 349 -33.74 8.89 -21.19
N THR A 350 -32.83 8.08 -20.65
CA THR A 350 -32.64 7.93 -19.20
C THR A 350 -31.46 8.75 -18.72
N SER A 351 -31.65 9.47 -17.61
CA SER A 351 -30.59 10.16 -16.87
C SER A 351 -30.78 9.99 -15.36
N VAL A 352 -29.69 10.14 -14.62
CA VAL A 352 -29.67 10.09 -13.15
C VAL A 352 -29.28 11.47 -12.64
N ARG A 353 -30.09 12.01 -11.72
CA ARG A 353 -29.84 13.31 -11.11
C ARG A 353 -29.79 13.18 -9.59
N VAL A 354 -28.66 13.60 -9.02
CA VAL A 354 -28.50 13.84 -7.59
C VAL A 354 -28.79 15.33 -7.34
N ARG A 355 -29.56 15.66 -6.30
CA ARG A 355 -30.04 17.03 -6.04
C ARG A 355 -29.48 17.61 -4.75
N GLY A 356 -29.63 18.92 -4.59
CA GLY A 356 -29.26 19.66 -3.39
C GLY A 356 -27.82 20.19 -3.43
N PRO A 357 -27.32 20.69 -2.29
CA PRO A 357 -26.02 21.38 -2.21
C PRO A 357 -24.86 20.58 -2.82
N LEU A 358 -24.92 19.25 -2.74
CA LEU A 358 -23.94 18.34 -3.31
C LEU A 358 -23.68 18.53 -4.81
N THR A 359 -24.70 18.88 -5.60
CA THR A 359 -24.56 19.11 -7.05
C THR A 359 -24.83 20.55 -7.47
N GLU A 360 -25.32 21.39 -6.56
CA GLU A 360 -25.70 22.79 -6.81
C GLU A 360 -24.63 23.80 -6.35
N THR A 361 -23.58 23.35 -5.66
CA THR A 361 -22.48 24.19 -5.16
C THR A 361 -21.12 23.80 -5.75
N LEU A 362 -20.09 24.62 -5.50
CA LEU A 362 -18.70 24.39 -5.90
C LEU A 362 -18.53 24.00 -7.37
N GLU A 363 -18.03 22.80 -7.69
CA GLU A 363 -17.86 22.37 -9.08
C GLU A 363 -19.18 22.32 -9.84
N GLY A 364 -20.27 21.93 -9.18
CA GLY A 364 -21.60 21.86 -9.79
C GLY A 364 -22.15 23.23 -10.16
N ALA A 365 -21.92 24.25 -9.31
CA ALA A 365 -22.28 25.63 -9.64
C ALA A 365 -21.46 26.19 -10.81
N ARG A 366 -20.18 25.80 -10.92
CA ARG A 366 -19.26 26.35 -11.92
C ARG A 366 -19.34 25.66 -13.28
N ARG A 367 -19.51 24.33 -13.28
CA ARG A 367 -19.63 23.50 -14.49
C ARG A 367 -21.07 23.36 -14.97
N GLY A 368 -22.03 23.75 -14.12
CA GLY A 368 -23.45 23.67 -14.40
C GLY A 368 -24.05 22.30 -14.03
N PRO A 369 -25.38 22.22 -13.99
CA PRO A 369 -26.10 21.06 -13.47
C PRO A 369 -25.89 19.79 -14.31
N GLY A 370 -25.56 19.94 -15.60
CA GLY A 370 -25.33 18.82 -16.51
C GLY A 370 -24.10 17.98 -16.18
N HIS A 371 -23.07 18.57 -15.57
CA HIS A 371 -21.80 17.88 -15.30
C HIS A 371 -22.00 16.64 -14.40
N PHE A 372 -22.61 16.83 -13.23
CA PHE A 372 -22.84 15.72 -12.30
C PHE A 372 -23.98 14.80 -12.70
N ASP A 373 -24.98 15.28 -13.46
CA ASP A 373 -25.98 14.42 -14.11
C ASP A 373 -25.30 13.44 -15.08
N GLY A 374 -24.35 13.95 -15.89
CA GLY A 374 -23.54 13.16 -16.81
C GLY A 374 -22.67 12.13 -16.08
N VAL A 375 -21.98 12.55 -15.01
CA VAL A 375 -21.17 11.66 -14.16
C VAL A 375 -22.04 10.55 -13.53
N ALA A 376 -23.14 10.91 -12.86
CA ALA A 376 -24.01 9.95 -12.19
C ALA A 376 -24.58 8.94 -13.19
N THR A 377 -25.04 9.43 -14.35
CA THR A 377 -25.61 8.57 -15.41
C THR A 377 -24.58 7.58 -15.94
N ILE A 378 -23.38 8.04 -16.30
CA ILE A 378 -22.36 7.13 -16.87
C ILE A 378 -21.82 6.15 -15.82
N VAL A 379 -21.59 6.61 -14.59
CA VAL A 379 -21.08 5.73 -13.52
C VAL A 379 -22.10 4.66 -13.19
N LEU A 380 -23.39 5.00 -13.05
CA LEU A 380 -24.43 3.99 -12.85
C LEU A 380 -24.47 2.99 -14.01
N SER A 381 -24.44 3.47 -15.26
CA SER A 381 -24.43 2.61 -16.44
C SER A 381 -23.25 1.62 -16.41
N LEU A 382 -22.03 2.10 -16.14
CA LEU A 382 -20.84 1.28 -16.02
C LEU A 382 -20.93 0.26 -14.87
N LEU A 383 -21.43 0.67 -13.69
CA LEU A 383 -21.63 -0.24 -12.56
C LEU A 383 -22.64 -1.35 -12.89
N GLN A 384 -23.71 -1.05 -13.62
CA GLN A 384 -24.71 -2.04 -14.04
C GLN A 384 -24.18 -3.00 -15.12
N VAL A 385 -23.27 -2.53 -15.96
CA VAL A 385 -22.60 -3.33 -16.99
C VAL A 385 -21.53 -4.24 -16.39
N VAL A 386 -20.67 -3.71 -15.51
CA VAL A 386 -19.52 -4.42 -14.94
C VAL A 386 -19.90 -5.28 -13.73
N ARG A 387 -20.86 -4.83 -12.91
CA ARG A 387 -21.29 -5.45 -11.64
C ARG A 387 -20.13 -5.81 -10.68
N PRO A 388 -19.27 -4.84 -10.33
CA PRO A 388 -18.15 -5.10 -9.44
C PRO A 388 -18.60 -5.24 -7.98
N VAL A 389 -17.80 -5.93 -7.17
CA VAL A 389 -17.95 -5.89 -5.70
C VAL A 389 -17.41 -4.59 -5.11
N ALA A 390 -16.39 -4.00 -5.76
CA ALA A 390 -15.79 -2.74 -5.35
C ALA A 390 -15.41 -1.89 -6.58
N ALA A 391 -15.64 -0.58 -6.49
CA ALA A 391 -15.23 0.40 -7.49
C ALA A 391 -14.35 1.50 -6.87
N TYR A 392 -13.23 1.80 -7.52
CA TYR A 392 -12.17 2.64 -6.97
C TYR A 392 -12.16 4.02 -7.62
N PHE A 393 -12.18 5.05 -6.79
CA PHE A 393 -12.18 6.45 -7.20
C PHE A 393 -11.10 7.23 -6.46
N GLY A 394 -10.53 8.25 -7.10
CA GLY A 394 -9.51 9.11 -6.48
C GLY A 394 -10.14 10.22 -5.63
N ALA A 395 -9.59 10.45 -4.45
CA ALA A 395 -10.01 11.53 -3.54
C ALA A 395 -9.83 12.94 -4.12
N LYS A 396 -9.04 13.10 -5.18
CA LYS A 396 -8.78 14.40 -5.85
C LYS A 396 -10.08 15.08 -6.30
N ASP A 397 -11.04 14.30 -6.77
CA ASP A 397 -12.33 14.79 -7.25
C ASP A 397 -13.41 14.50 -6.17
N ALA A 398 -13.20 15.05 -4.95
CA ALA A 398 -13.99 14.72 -3.76
C ALA A 398 -15.51 14.87 -3.94
N GLN A 399 -15.96 15.94 -4.61
CA GLN A 399 -17.38 16.16 -4.87
C GLN A 399 -17.97 15.09 -5.80
N GLN A 400 -17.20 14.65 -6.81
CA GLN A 400 -17.59 13.55 -7.68
C GLN A 400 -17.77 12.26 -6.88
N VAL A 401 -16.84 11.96 -5.96
CA VAL A 401 -16.90 10.79 -5.08
C VAL A 401 -18.14 10.84 -4.20
N ALA A 402 -18.45 11.99 -3.59
CA ALA A 402 -19.65 12.16 -2.78
C ALA A 402 -20.94 11.98 -3.59
N VAL A 403 -21.01 12.53 -4.82
CA VAL A 403 -22.12 12.29 -5.75
C VAL A 403 -22.30 10.80 -6.06
N VAL A 404 -21.21 10.09 -6.37
CA VAL A 404 -21.25 8.64 -6.66
C VAL A 404 -21.69 7.84 -5.44
N ARG A 405 -21.14 8.12 -4.25
CA ARG A 405 -21.54 7.47 -2.99
C ARG A 405 -23.03 7.68 -2.71
N ARG A 406 -23.51 8.92 -2.85
CA ARG A 406 -24.91 9.27 -2.65
C ARG A 406 -25.81 8.50 -3.61
N MET A 407 -25.48 8.50 -4.90
CA MET A 407 -26.21 7.75 -5.92
C MET A 407 -26.26 6.25 -5.62
N VAL A 408 -25.13 5.64 -5.28
CA VAL A 408 -25.03 4.21 -4.94
C VAL A 408 -25.89 3.86 -3.74
N ALA A 409 -25.86 4.69 -2.68
CA ALA A 409 -26.67 4.50 -1.49
C ALA A 409 -28.17 4.64 -1.78
N ASP A 410 -28.59 5.74 -2.43
CA ASP A 410 -30.00 6.03 -2.71
C ASP A 410 -30.63 4.97 -3.62
N LEU A 411 -29.88 4.49 -4.62
CA LEU A 411 -30.33 3.48 -5.59
C LEU A 411 -30.01 2.04 -5.16
N ARG A 412 -29.39 1.84 -3.99
CA ARG A 412 -29.04 0.53 -3.43
C ARG A 412 -28.22 -0.33 -4.40
N VAL A 413 -27.27 0.30 -5.09
CA VAL A 413 -26.37 -0.41 -6.00
C VAL A 413 -25.42 -1.26 -5.15
N PRO A 414 -25.32 -2.58 -5.36
CA PRO A 414 -24.56 -3.48 -4.49
C PRO A 414 -23.05 -3.42 -4.83
N VAL A 415 -22.41 -2.30 -4.53
CA VAL A 415 -20.98 -2.06 -4.78
C VAL A 415 -20.36 -1.21 -3.67
N ASP A 416 -19.16 -1.59 -3.24
CA ASP A 416 -18.37 -0.79 -2.31
C ASP A 416 -17.60 0.31 -3.06
N ILE A 417 -17.75 1.57 -2.63
CA ILE A 417 -17.01 2.71 -3.22
C ILE A 417 -15.74 2.95 -2.42
N VAL A 418 -14.62 2.45 -2.94
CA VAL A 418 -13.30 2.59 -2.36
C VAL A 418 -12.67 3.91 -2.82
N VAL A 419 -12.27 4.74 -1.85
CA VAL A 419 -11.67 6.04 -2.12
C VAL A 419 -10.18 5.97 -1.87
N CYS A 420 -9.39 6.13 -2.92
CA CYS A 420 -7.94 6.13 -2.82
C CYS A 420 -7.41 7.55 -2.63
N PRO A 421 -6.34 7.74 -1.83
CA PRO A 421 -5.73 9.04 -1.62
C PRO A 421 -5.33 9.74 -2.93
N THR A 422 -5.36 11.08 -2.92
CA THR A 422 -4.87 11.89 -4.04
C THR A 422 -3.40 11.61 -4.30
N SER A 423 -3.08 11.11 -5.50
CA SER A 423 -1.70 10.94 -5.94
C SER A 423 -1.06 12.31 -6.23
N ARG A 424 0.10 12.56 -5.65
CA ARG A 424 0.83 13.83 -5.76
C ARG A 424 2.15 13.65 -6.48
N GLU A 425 2.64 14.73 -7.09
CA GLU A 425 4.02 14.85 -7.54
C GLU A 425 4.95 15.04 -6.33
N PRO A 426 6.28 14.84 -6.45
CA PRO A 426 7.21 14.94 -5.31
C PRO A 426 7.17 16.30 -4.60
N ASP A 427 6.81 17.37 -5.30
CA ASP A 427 6.66 18.73 -4.76
C ASP A 427 5.27 18.98 -4.13
N GLY A 428 4.38 17.99 -4.17
CA GLY A 428 3.07 17.99 -3.55
C GLY A 428 1.92 18.43 -4.46
N LEU A 429 2.16 18.83 -5.71
CA LEU A 429 1.07 19.15 -6.64
C LEU A 429 0.21 17.89 -6.89
N ALA A 430 -1.11 18.01 -6.81
CA ALA A 430 -1.99 16.92 -7.19
C ALA A 430 -1.81 16.57 -8.67
N ARG A 431 -1.64 15.28 -8.98
CA ARG A 431 -1.45 14.84 -10.36
C ARG A 431 -2.75 15.01 -11.16
N SER A 432 -2.65 15.68 -12.30
CA SER A 432 -3.75 15.82 -13.26
C SER A 432 -3.23 15.79 -14.68
N SER A 433 -4.01 15.22 -15.60
CA SER A 433 -3.77 15.35 -17.05
C SER A 433 -3.71 16.81 -17.51
N ARG A 434 -4.35 17.74 -16.79
CA ARG A 434 -4.31 19.17 -17.08
C ARG A 434 -2.98 19.84 -16.70
N ASN A 435 -2.13 19.23 -15.87
CA ASN A 435 -0.85 19.83 -15.45
C ASN A 435 0.09 20.08 -16.64
N VAL A 436 -0.04 19.31 -17.74
CA VAL A 436 0.74 19.48 -18.97
C VAL A 436 0.49 20.82 -19.67
N ARG A 437 -0.65 21.48 -19.37
CA ARG A 437 -1.03 22.78 -19.94
C ARG A 437 -0.35 23.96 -19.21
N LEU A 438 0.29 23.72 -18.06
CA LEU A 438 0.96 24.75 -17.28
C LEU A 438 2.32 25.11 -17.90
N SER A 439 2.60 26.40 -18.04
CA SER A 439 3.96 26.88 -18.28
C SER A 439 4.84 26.64 -17.05
N ALA A 440 6.17 26.69 -17.19
CA ALA A 440 7.06 26.53 -16.03
C ALA A 440 6.78 27.54 -14.88
N PRO A 441 6.58 28.85 -15.16
CA PRO A 441 6.18 29.81 -14.12
C PRO A 441 4.80 29.50 -13.52
N ASP A 442 3.83 29.08 -14.32
CA ASP A 442 2.50 28.71 -13.81
C ASP A 442 2.56 27.46 -12.94
N ARG A 443 3.42 26.51 -13.29
CA ARG A 443 3.64 25.28 -12.53
C ARG A 443 4.23 25.53 -11.16
N GLU A 444 5.10 26.53 -11.01
CA GLU A 444 5.61 26.98 -9.71
C GLU A 444 4.52 27.66 -8.88
N ARG A 445 3.71 28.53 -9.49
CA ARG A 445 2.58 29.19 -8.80
C ARG A 445 1.50 28.19 -8.37
N ALA A 446 1.24 27.15 -9.18
CA ALA A 446 0.26 26.11 -8.87
C ALA A 446 0.56 25.34 -7.56
N LEU A 447 1.83 25.28 -7.13
CA LEU A 447 2.20 24.68 -5.86
C LEU A 447 1.63 25.42 -4.65
N ALA A 448 1.19 26.67 -4.80
CA ALA A 448 0.53 27.42 -3.74
C ALA A 448 -0.76 26.72 -3.28
N ILE A 449 -1.46 25.98 -4.15
CA ILE A 449 -2.67 25.23 -3.78
C ILE A 449 -2.34 24.16 -2.73
N SER A 450 -1.34 23.32 -3.01
CA SER A 450 -0.95 22.26 -2.08
C SER A 450 -0.25 22.81 -0.83
N ARG A 451 0.47 23.93 -0.93
CA ARG A 451 1.02 24.64 0.25
C ARG A 451 -0.10 25.23 1.12
N GLY A 452 -1.12 25.84 0.54
CA GLY A 452 -2.26 26.40 1.27
C GLY A 452 -3.04 25.33 2.02
N LEU A 453 -3.34 24.20 1.36
CA LEU A 453 -3.99 23.06 2.02
C LEU A 453 -3.14 22.51 3.18
N ARG A 454 -1.81 22.43 3.03
CA ARG A 454 -0.91 22.05 4.12
C ARG A 454 -0.93 23.06 5.27
N ALA A 455 -0.93 24.35 4.97
CA ALA A 455 -1.02 25.39 6.01
C ALA A 455 -2.31 25.27 6.84
N ALA A 456 -3.43 24.91 6.21
CA ALA A 456 -4.67 24.63 6.94
C ALA A 456 -4.57 23.33 7.78
N THR A 457 -3.96 22.27 7.26
CA THR A 457 -3.68 21.05 8.03
C THR A 457 -2.81 21.35 9.26
N ASP A 458 -1.76 22.14 9.09
CA ASP A 458 -0.86 22.55 10.18
C ASP A 458 -1.60 23.43 11.20
N ALA A 459 -2.48 24.33 10.74
CA ALA A 459 -3.33 25.13 11.63
C ALA A 459 -4.27 24.25 12.48
N VAL A 460 -4.86 23.20 11.90
CA VAL A 460 -5.65 22.21 12.67
C VAL A 460 -4.80 21.52 13.73
N ALA A 461 -3.56 21.16 13.42
CA ALA A 461 -2.63 20.55 14.38
C ALA A 461 -2.31 21.49 15.57
N THR A 462 -2.39 22.81 15.37
CA THR A 462 -2.26 23.80 16.46
C THR A 462 -3.57 24.08 17.22
N GLY A 463 -4.67 23.39 16.88
CA GLY A 463 -5.97 23.50 17.54
C GLY A 463 -6.94 24.47 16.87
N ILE A 464 -6.64 25.01 15.69
CA ILE A 464 -7.60 25.83 14.94
C ILE A 464 -8.72 24.94 14.39
N ARG A 465 -9.97 25.30 14.72
CA ARG A 465 -11.17 24.58 14.26
C ARG A 465 -12.12 25.44 13.43
N ASP A 466 -12.05 26.75 13.59
CA ASP A 466 -12.89 27.71 12.87
C ASP A 466 -12.62 27.65 11.36
N ALA A 467 -13.67 27.39 10.59
CA ALA A 467 -13.59 27.19 9.15
C ALA A 467 -13.11 28.45 8.41
N ALA A 468 -13.52 29.65 8.85
CA ALA A 468 -13.12 30.89 8.21
C ALA A 468 -11.60 31.07 8.30
N ARG A 469 -11.00 30.82 9.47
CA ARG A 469 -9.55 30.88 9.67
C ARG A 469 -8.79 29.83 8.86
N LEU A 470 -9.35 28.63 8.70
CA LEU A 470 -8.75 27.59 7.86
C LEU A 470 -8.79 27.98 6.37
N CYS A 471 -9.91 28.51 5.89
CA CYS A 471 -10.04 29.03 4.53
C CYS A 471 -9.14 30.25 4.27
N ASP A 472 -8.99 31.13 5.26
CA ASP A 472 -8.11 32.30 5.19
C ASP A 472 -6.64 31.90 5.08
N ALA A 473 -6.22 30.86 5.83
CA ALA A 473 -4.85 30.34 5.75
C ALA A 473 -4.51 29.87 4.32
N VAL A 474 -5.42 29.15 3.66
CA VAL A 474 -5.26 28.75 2.26
C VAL A 474 -5.22 29.97 1.35
N SER A 475 -6.18 30.88 1.51
CA SER A 475 -6.35 32.06 0.64
C SER A 475 -5.14 32.99 0.72
N HIS A 476 -4.53 33.14 1.89
CA HIS A 476 -3.32 33.92 2.10
C HIS A 476 -2.14 33.35 1.29
N VAL A 477 -1.88 32.05 1.39
CA VAL A 477 -0.80 31.38 0.64
C VAL A 477 -1.02 31.46 -0.86
N LEU A 478 -2.26 31.37 -1.32
CA LEU A 478 -2.60 31.54 -2.75
C LEU A 478 -2.33 32.98 -3.21
N ALA A 479 -2.73 33.98 -2.42
CA ALA A 479 -2.55 35.40 -2.73
C ALA A 479 -1.07 35.79 -2.83
N GLU A 480 -0.21 35.30 -1.92
CA GLU A 480 1.25 35.54 -1.98
C GLU A 480 1.88 35.01 -3.28
N ALA A 481 1.32 33.93 -3.84
CA ALA A 481 1.75 33.38 -5.11
C ALA A 481 1.04 34.00 -6.33
N GLY A 482 0.21 35.04 -6.14
CA GLY A 482 -0.56 35.67 -7.22
C GLY A 482 -1.61 34.75 -7.84
N VAL A 483 -2.14 33.79 -7.08
CA VAL A 483 -3.20 32.87 -7.51
C VAL A 483 -4.51 33.28 -6.86
N ALA A 484 -5.51 33.64 -7.67
CA ALA A 484 -6.86 33.94 -7.18
C ALA A 484 -7.70 32.64 -7.16
N PRO A 485 -8.22 32.21 -6.00
CA PRO A 485 -9.12 31.07 -5.94
C PRO A 485 -10.48 31.41 -6.55
N GLU A 486 -11.07 30.45 -7.26
CA GLU A 486 -12.47 30.47 -7.63
C GLU A 486 -13.37 30.22 -6.43
N TYR A 487 -12.91 29.35 -5.54
CA TYR A 487 -13.43 29.12 -4.20
C TYR A 487 -12.34 28.48 -3.31
N VAL A 488 -12.45 28.74 -2.01
CA VAL A 488 -11.90 27.93 -0.93
C VAL A 488 -13.08 27.62 -0.03
N ALA A 489 -13.43 26.35 0.13
CA ALA A 489 -14.66 25.95 0.78
C ALA A 489 -14.41 24.84 1.81
N PHE A 490 -15.00 25.00 2.99
CA PHE A 490 -14.98 24.01 4.05
C PHE A 490 -16.37 23.42 4.21
N VAL A 491 -16.49 22.13 3.90
CA VAL A 491 -17.79 21.48 3.70
C VAL A 491 -17.85 20.09 4.32
N ASP A 492 -19.07 19.65 4.61
CA ASP A 492 -19.34 18.29 5.03
C ASP A 492 -18.99 17.29 3.90
N PRO A 493 -18.32 16.17 4.21
CA PRO A 493 -17.78 15.25 3.21
C PRO A 493 -18.83 14.53 2.36
N ASP A 494 -20.06 14.39 2.85
CA ASP A 494 -21.12 13.62 2.18
C ASP A 494 -22.15 14.53 1.50
N THR A 495 -22.48 15.66 2.12
CA THR A 495 -23.54 16.58 1.67
C THR A 495 -23.00 17.81 0.96
N PHE A 496 -21.71 18.14 1.14
CA PHE A 496 -21.08 19.36 0.63
C PHE A 496 -21.76 20.66 1.11
N VAL A 497 -22.48 20.58 2.24
CA VAL A 497 -23.01 21.76 2.95
C VAL A 497 -21.86 22.45 3.70
N PRO A 498 -21.76 23.79 3.69
CA PRO A 498 -20.76 24.51 4.47
C PRO A 498 -20.79 24.17 5.95
N VAL A 499 -19.61 24.01 6.55
CA VAL A 499 -19.43 23.75 7.98
C VAL A 499 -18.71 24.93 8.62
N ALA A 500 -19.15 25.36 9.81
CA ALA A 500 -18.56 26.50 10.50
C ALA A 500 -17.32 26.12 11.33
N ASP A 501 -17.29 24.91 11.89
CA ASP A 501 -16.25 24.43 12.80
C ASP A 501 -15.88 22.97 12.52
N LEU A 502 -14.60 22.63 12.72
CA LEU A 502 -14.10 21.25 12.63
C LEU A 502 -14.47 20.45 13.89
N ASP A 503 -15.72 20.02 13.97
CA ASP A 503 -16.23 19.13 15.03
C ASP A 503 -16.16 17.63 14.65
N GLY A 504 -16.02 17.35 13.37
CA GLY A 504 -15.86 16.02 12.79
C GLY A 504 -15.11 16.09 11.45
N PRO A 505 -15.00 14.99 10.70
CA PRO A 505 -14.34 15.00 9.39
C PRO A 505 -15.01 16.01 8.44
N ALA A 506 -14.20 16.86 7.80
CA ALA A 506 -14.66 17.88 6.86
C ALA A 506 -13.70 18.00 5.68
N VAL A 507 -14.22 18.39 4.52
CA VAL A 507 -13.43 18.60 3.30
C VAL A 507 -13.10 20.08 3.16
N LEU A 508 -11.81 20.41 3.10
CA LEU A 508 -11.34 21.70 2.64
C LEU A 508 -10.98 21.60 1.15
N ALA A 509 -11.81 22.18 0.29
CA ALA A 509 -11.71 22.10 -1.15
C ALA A 509 -11.31 23.45 -1.77
N VAL A 510 -10.46 23.40 -2.80
CA VAL A 510 -9.98 24.56 -3.54
C VAL A 510 -10.15 24.33 -5.02
N ALA A 511 -10.62 25.37 -5.72
CA ALA A 511 -10.43 25.50 -7.16
C ALA A 511 -9.80 26.85 -7.46
N ALA A 512 -8.83 26.86 -8.39
CA ALA A 512 -8.16 28.09 -8.81
C ALA A 512 -7.71 27.98 -10.26
N ARG A 513 -7.63 29.12 -10.96
CA ARG A 513 -7.08 29.19 -12.30
C ARG A 513 -5.64 29.72 -12.25
N VAL A 514 -4.70 29.00 -12.83
CA VAL A 514 -3.28 29.38 -12.91
C VAL A 514 -2.89 29.41 -14.39
N GLY A 515 -2.62 30.62 -14.89
CA GLY A 515 -2.59 30.87 -16.34
C GLY A 515 -3.97 30.56 -16.93
N GLU A 516 -4.02 29.74 -17.98
CA GLU A 516 -5.28 29.27 -18.59
C GLU A 516 -5.81 27.98 -17.95
N THR A 517 -5.05 27.36 -17.04
CA THR A 517 -5.38 26.03 -16.51
C THR A 517 -6.15 26.14 -15.21
N ARG A 518 -7.37 25.59 -15.19
CA ARG A 518 -8.17 25.43 -13.97
C ARG A 518 -7.75 24.17 -13.21
N LEU A 519 -7.34 24.33 -11.97
CA LEU A 519 -6.87 23.27 -11.07
C LEU A 519 -7.82 23.14 -9.89
N ILE A 520 -7.93 21.91 -9.37
CA ILE A 520 -8.66 21.61 -8.13
C ILE A 520 -7.78 20.75 -7.23
N ASP A 521 -7.94 20.91 -5.93
CA ASP A 521 -7.33 20.06 -4.92
C ASP A 521 -8.18 20.11 -3.63
N ASN A 522 -7.99 19.14 -2.74
CA ASN A 522 -8.68 19.10 -1.47
C ASN A 522 -7.92 18.28 -0.42
N VAL A 523 -8.30 18.46 0.84
CA VAL A 523 -7.87 17.62 1.96
C VAL A 523 -9.06 17.35 2.89
N ILE A 524 -9.10 16.15 3.48
CA ILE A 524 -10.01 15.85 4.59
C ILE A 524 -9.30 16.22 5.89
N LEU A 525 -9.90 17.11 6.66
CA LEU A 525 -9.44 17.49 7.98
C LEU A 525 -10.33 16.78 9.02
N ALA A 526 -9.73 16.37 10.13
CA ALA A 526 -10.43 15.82 11.27
C ALA A 526 -9.89 16.47 12.55
N PRO A 527 -10.69 16.58 13.62
CA PRO A 527 -10.20 17.05 14.90
C PRO A 527 -9.03 16.16 15.35
N ALA A 528 -7.93 16.76 15.82
CA ALA A 528 -6.89 15.98 16.49
C ALA A 528 -7.51 15.30 17.73
N ASP A 529 -7.25 13.99 17.90
CA ASP A 529 -7.59 13.32 19.17
C ASP A 529 -6.97 14.12 20.32
N PRO A 530 -7.70 14.37 21.42
CA PRO A 530 -7.11 15.02 22.57
C PRO A 530 -5.89 14.20 23.01
N PRO A 531 -4.77 14.83 23.39
CA PRO A 531 -3.65 14.10 23.95
C PRO A 531 -4.17 13.29 25.14
N VAL A 532 -3.93 11.98 25.12
CA VAL A 532 -4.20 11.11 26.26
C VAL A 532 -3.30 11.59 27.39
N ILE A 533 -3.84 12.42 28.27
CA ILE A 533 -3.18 12.76 29.53
C ILE A 533 -3.31 11.50 30.40
N PRO A 534 -2.22 10.80 30.75
CA PRO A 534 -2.32 9.68 31.67
C PRO A 534 -2.94 10.19 32.96
N SER A 535 -4.06 9.59 33.36
CA SER A 535 -4.74 9.94 34.61
C SER A 535 -3.76 9.71 35.75
N VAL A 536 -3.27 10.80 36.34
CA VAL A 536 -2.56 10.72 37.62
C VAL A 536 -3.62 10.34 38.65
N THR A 537 -3.69 9.06 38.98
CA THR A 537 -4.46 8.59 40.13
C THR A 537 -3.88 9.30 41.36
N PRO A 538 -4.66 10.11 42.10
CA PRO A 538 -4.15 10.72 43.31
C PRO A 538 -3.79 9.61 44.32
N PRO A 539 -2.71 9.78 45.11
CA PRO A 539 -2.30 8.78 46.08
C PRO A 539 -3.43 8.54 47.08
N VAL A 540 -3.80 7.27 47.23
CA VAL A 540 -4.74 6.80 48.26
C VAL A 540 -4.11 7.09 49.62
N ILE A 541 -4.66 8.06 50.35
CA ILE A 541 -4.35 8.25 51.77
C ILE A 541 -5.03 7.11 52.53
N PRO A 542 -4.30 6.27 53.29
CA PRO A 542 -4.92 5.25 54.11
C PRO A 542 -5.69 5.92 55.24
N GLY A 543 -7.02 5.85 55.17
CA GLY A 543 -7.90 6.25 56.26
C GLY A 543 -7.67 5.32 57.46
N GLY A 544 -7.29 5.93 58.58
CA GLY A 544 -7.37 5.29 59.89
C GLY A 544 -8.83 4.99 60.26
N ALA A 545 -9.01 3.94 61.04
CA ALA A 545 -10.27 3.59 61.67
C ALA A 545 -10.03 3.30 63.15
N PRO A 546 -11.04 3.41 64.00
CA PRO A 546 -12.03 4.49 64.15
C PRO A 546 -11.61 5.54 65.19
#